data_AF-A0A519HDT4-F1
#
_entry.id   AF-A0A519HDT4-F1
#
_cell.length_a   1.000
_cell.length_b   1.000
_cell.length_c   1.000
_cell.angle_alpha   90.00
_cell.angle_beta   90.00
_cell.angle_gamma   90.00
#
_symmetry.space_group_name_H-M   'P 1'
#
loop_
_entity.id
_entity.type
_entity.pdbx_description
1 polymer ?
#
loop_
_entity_poly.entity_id
_entity_poly.type
_entity_poly.pdbx_seq_one_letter_code
_entity_poly.pdbx_strand_id
1 'polypeptide(L)'
;MSTVLESSPLTRQRVDIRPLPGSFAAEVVGLDLGQPLVDEDFRRIHRAHLDHHVLVFRDQRITPEQQIAFSRRFGALQVHVLHQFHLKGHPEILIVSNIVENDQPVGLGDAGHFWHSDLSYKETPSLGSMLLAQELPQEGGDTLFADQHRAWDALPPALQQRVRHLKAEHSY
;
A
#
# COMPACT_ATOMS: atom_id res chain seq x y z
N MET A 1 2.86 -29.83 32.20
CA MET A 1 1.98 -28.69 32.51
C MET A 1 2.11 -27.72 31.35
N SER A 2 1.08 -27.63 30.51
CA SER A 2 1.08 -26.77 29.32
C SER A 2 0.65 -25.38 29.75
N THR A 3 1.58 -24.43 29.73
CA THR A 3 1.29 -23.03 30.03
C THR A 3 0.51 -22.48 28.84
N VAL A 4 -0.80 -22.31 29.02
CA VAL A 4 -1.63 -21.54 28.08
C VAL A 4 -1.11 -20.12 28.14
N LEU A 5 -0.50 -19.65 27.05
CA LEU A 5 -0.16 -18.24 26.88
C LEU A 5 -1.49 -17.47 26.89
N GLU A 6 -1.79 -16.80 28.00
CA GLU A 6 -2.90 -15.86 28.08
C GLU A 6 -2.67 -14.78 27.02
N SER A 7 -3.52 -14.77 26.00
CA SER A 7 -3.58 -13.68 25.04
C SER A 7 -3.96 -12.43 25.81
N SER A 8 -3.05 -11.44 25.88
CA SER A 8 -3.39 -10.13 26.42
C SER A 8 -4.66 -9.61 25.74
N PRO A 9 -5.61 -9.02 26.50
CA PRO A 9 -6.84 -8.52 25.92
C PRO A 9 -6.51 -7.51 24.82
N LEU A 10 -7.16 -7.67 23.68
CA LEU A 10 -7.09 -6.77 22.55
C LEU A 10 -7.47 -5.34 22.99
N THR A 11 -6.49 -4.48 23.21
CA THR A 11 -6.71 -3.08 23.60
C THR A 11 -6.67 -2.16 22.40
N ARG A 12 -7.52 -1.13 22.40
CA ARG A 12 -7.43 -0.06 21.41
C ARG A 12 -6.06 0.61 21.44
N GLN A 13 -5.57 0.94 20.27
CA GLN A 13 -4.34 1.72 20.12
C GLN A 13 -4.67 3.20 20.01
N ARG A 14 -3.79 4.07 20.54
CA ARG A 14 -3.95 5.52 20.39
C ARG A 14 -3.47 5.94 19.00
N VAL A 15 -4.39 5.88 18.04
CA VAL A 15 -4.13 6.25 16.65
C VAL A 15 -4.59 7.68 16.37
N ASP A 16 -3.67 8.48 15.85
CA ASP A 16 -3.91 9.83 15.31
C ASP A 16 -3.77 9.80 13.78
N ILE A 17 -4.77 10.34 13.06
CA ILE A 17 -4.81 10.35 11.60
C ILE A 17 -4.83 11.81 11.16
N ARG A 18 -3.75 12.24 10.50
CA ARG A 18 -3.51 13.64 10.18
C ARG A 18 -3.47 13.81 8.66
N PRO A 19 -4.40 14.57 8.06
CA PRO A 19 -4.35 14.87 6.64
C PRO A 19 -3.06 15.59 6.27
N LEU A 20 -2.44 15.18 5.17
CA LEU A 20 -1.32 15.89 4.55
C LEU A 20 -1.85 17.02 3.65
N PRO A 21 -1.01 18.02 3.31
CA PRO A 21 -1.40 19.07 2.37
C PRO A 21 -1.94 18.48 1.05
N GLY A 22 -3.05 19.03 0.54
CA GLY A 22 -3.71 18.52 -0.66
C GLY A 22 -4.80 17.46 -0.40
N SER A 23 -5.01 17.07 0.86
CA SER A 23 -6.14 16.26 1.39
C SER A 23 -6.35 14.85 0.84
N PHE A 24 -5.63 14.46 -0.22
CA PHE A 24 -5.62 13.10 -0.81
C PHE A 24 -4.55 12.18 -0.18
N ALA A 25 -4.03 12.54 0.99
CA ALA A 25 -3.18 11.65 1.76
C ALA A 25 -3.31 11.99 3.24
N ALA A 26 -3.06 11.01 4.11
CA ALA A 26 -2.96 11.23 5.55
C ALA A 26 -1.82 10.40 6.14
N GLU A 27 -1.19 10.92 7.20
CA GLU A 27 -0.29 10.13 8.03
C GLU A 27 -1.05 9.50 9.20
N VAL A 28 -0.65 8.28 9.56
CA VAL A 28 -1.16 7.51 10.68
C VAL A 28 -0.04 7.41 11.71
N VAL A 29 -0.25 8.01 12.88
CA VAL A 29 0.75 8.16 13.94
C VAL A 29 0.28 7.45 15.21
N GLY A 30 1.20 6.75 15.88
CA GLY A 30 0.92 6.05 17.14
C GLY A 30 0.27 4.67 17.00
N LEU A 31 0.05 4.20 15.77
CA LEU A 31 -0.31 2.82 15.48
C LEU A 31 0.94 1.94 15.47
N ASP A 32 0.91 0.79 16.13
CA ASP A 32 1.91 -0.27 16.04
C ASP A 32 1.27 -1.51 15.41
N LEU A 33 1.61 -1.78 14.15
CA LEU A 33 1.15 -2.97 13.42
C LEU A 33 1.83 -4.26 13.89
N GLY A 34 2.86 -4.16 14.72
CA GLY A 34 3.47 -5.29 15.41
C GLY A 34 2.60 -5.85 16.54
N GLN A 35 1.61 -5.06 17.00
CA GLN A 35 0.63 -5.47 18.00
C GLN A 35 -0.70 -5.87 17.35
N PRO A 36 -1.51 -6.71 18.02
CA PRO A 36 -2.85 -7.00 17.56
C PRO A 36 -3.69 -5.72 17.34
N LEU A 37 -4.39 -5.67 16.20
CA LEU A 37 -5.22 -4.55 15.80
C LEU A 37 -6.71 -4.90 15.87
N VAL A 38 -7.42 -4.26 16.79
CA VAL A 38 -8.86 -4.46 16.98
C VAL A 38 -9.66 -3.98 15.78
N ASP A 39 -10.83 -4.58 15.54
CA ASP A 39 -11.66 -4.27 14.37
C ASP A 39 -12.12 -2.82 14.33
N GLU A 40 -12.28 -2.18 15.47
CA GLU A 40 -12.66 -0.78 15.52
C GLU A 40 -11.57 0.16 15.03
N ASP A 41 -10.33 -0.07 15.43
CA ASP A 41 -9.20 0.72 14.95
C ASP A 41 -8.93 0.42 13.47
N PHE A 42 -9.05 -0.85 13.04
CA PHE A 42 -9.00 -1.17 11.62
C PHE A 42 -10.10 -0.47 10.82
N ARG A 43 -11.35 -0.42 11.30
CA ARG A 43 -12.44 0.30 10.63
C ARG A 43 -12.14 1.79 10.47
N ARG A 44 -11.50 2.41 11.48
CA ARG A 44 -11.05 3.82 11.40
C ARG A 44 -9.98 4.00 10.33
N ILE A 45 -8.99 3.11 10.27
CA ILE A 45 -7.92 3.12 9.27
C ILE A 45 -8.49 2.90 7.86
N HIS A 46 -9.36 1.90 7.69
CA HIS A 46 -9.99 1.61 6.41
C HIS A 46 -10.84 2.78 5.91
N ARG A 47 -11.62 3.43 6.80
CA ARG A 47 -12.33 4.67 6.45
C ARG A 47 -11.37 5.77 6.00
N ALA A 48 -10.29 6.00 6.74
CA ALA A 48 -9.29 6.99 6.37
C ALA A 48 -8.63 6.68 5.01
N HIS A 49 -8.39 5.41 4.68
CA HIS A 49 -7.89 5.02 3.34
C HIS A 49 -8.88 5.36 2.23
N LEU A 50 -10.18 5.18 2.46
CA LEU A 50 -11.20 5.55 1.47
C LEU A 50 -11.34 7.07 1.31
N ASP A 51 -11.24 7.82 2.42
CA ASP A 51 -11.41 9.27 2.43
C ASP A 51 -10.16 10.00 1.91
N HIS A 52 -8.98 9.42 2.13
CA HIS A 52 -7.71 10.02 1.78
C HIS A 52 -6.95 9.30 0.68
N HIS A 53 -7.34 8.15 0.15
CA HIS A 53 -6.64 7.41 -0.93
C HIS A 53 -5.23 6.89 -0.61
N VAL A 54 -4.37 7.66 0.08
CA VAL A 54 -3.01 7.27 0.48
C VAL A 54 -2.86 7.43 1.99
N LEU A 55 -2.38 6.38 2.67
CA LEU A 55 -2.04 6.43 4.09
C LEU A 55 -0.54 6.17 4.30
N VAL A 56 0.10 7.01 5.12
CA VAL A 56 1.50 6.87 5.52
C VAL A 56 1.57 6.44 6.99
N PHE A 57 1.87 5.17 7.24
CA PHE A 57 2.03 4.64 8.59
C PHE A 57 3.44 4.96 9.10
N ARG A 58 3.56 5.80 10.14
CA ARG A 58 4.86 6.21 10.69
C ARG A 58 5.46 5.14 11.59
N ASP A 59 6.79 5.04 11.59
CA ASP A 59 7.57 4.26 12.55
C ASP A 59 7.26 2.75 12.64
N GLN A 60 6.85 2.14 11.52
CA GLN A 60 6.59 0.70 11.47
C GLN A 60 7.87 -0.12 11.36
N ARG A 61 8.06 -1.03 12.32
CA ARG A 61 9.10 -2.06 12.29
C ARG A 61 8.43 -3.41 12.49
N ILE A 62 7.95 -3.98 11.38
CA ILE A 62 7.12 -5.19 11.40
C ILE A 62 7.77 -6.32 10.60
N THR A 63 7.41 -7.55 10.96
CA THR A 63 7.83 -8.73 10.21
C THR A 63 7.05 -8.89 8.91
N PRO A 64 7.56 -9.66 7.94
CA PRO A 64 6.81 -10.03 6.74
C PRO A 64 5.40 -10.59 7.04
N GLU A 65 5.28 -11.44 8.05
CA GLU A 65 4.01 -12.05 8.45
C GLU A 65 3.03 -11.00 8.99
N GLN A 66 3.51 -10.01 9.74
CA GLN A 66 2.70 -8.89 10.23
C GLN A 66 2.24 -7.99 9.09
N GLN A 67 3.11 -7.67 8.12
CA GLN A 67 2.75 -6.91 6.91
C GLN A 67 1.68 -7.65 6.09
N ILE A 68 1.84 -8.95 5.89
CA ILE A 68 0.88 -9.80 5.18
C ILE A 68 -0.45 -9.85 5.94
N ALA A 69 -0.41 -10.06 7.26
CA ALA A 69 -1.60 -10.12 8.09
C ALA A 69 -2.40 -8.82 8.06
N PHE A 70 -1.71 -7.67 8.12
CA PHE A 70 -2.36 -6.36 8.00
C PHE A 70 -2.93 -6.12 6.60
N SER A 71 -2.17 -6.43 5.54
CA SER A 71 -2.63 -6.32 4.15
C SER A 71 -3.90 -7.14 3.89
N ARG A 72 -3.99 -8.35 4.45
CA ARG A 72 -5.17 -9.24 4.32
C ARG A 72 -6.46 -8.66 4.90
N ARG A 73 -6.38 -7.66 5.80
CA ARG A 73 -7.56 -6.98 6.34
C ARG A 73 -8.28 -6.15 5.28
N PHE A 74 -7.60 -5.76 4.19
CA PHE A 74 -8.17 -5.01 3.07
C PHE A 74 -8.76 -5.92 1.99
N GLY A 75 -8.33 -7.17 1.88
CA GLY A 75 -8.83 -8.12 0.90
C GLY A 75 -7.86 -9.27 0.59
N ALA A 76 -8.17 -10.04 -0.45
CA ALA A 76 -7.30 -11.11 -0.94
C ALA A 76 -6.02 -10.53 -1.57
N LEU A 77 -4.87 -11.11 -1.23
CA LEU A 77 -3.57 -10.67 -1.77
C LEU A 77 -3.34 -11.25 -3.17
N GLN A 78 -2.84 -10.41 -4.07
CA GLN A 78 -2.40 -10.82 -5.39
C GLN A 78 -0.90 -11.17 -5.32
N VAL A 79 -0.56 -12.41 -5.65
CA VAL A 79 0.83 -12.85 -5.78
C VAL A 79 1.37 -12.38 -7.12
N HIS A 80 2.48 -11.65 -7.11
CA HIS A 80 3.10 -11.12 -8.33
C HIS A 80 3.66 -12.25 -9.20
N VAL A 81 3.64 -12.09 -10.54
CA VAL A 81 4.08 -13.15 -11.48
C VAL A 81 5.60 -13.30 -11.57
N LEU A 82 6.36 -12.29 -11.17
CA LEU A 82 7.83 -12.32 -11.13
C LEU A 82 8.32 -13.04 -9.87
N HIS A 83 8.18 -14.37 -9.88
CA HIS A 83 8.49 -15.25 -8.74
C HIS A 83 9.93 -15.13 -8.24
N GLN A 84 10.88 -14.78 -9.11
CA GLN A 84 12.29 -14.63 -8.75
C GLN A 84 12.55 -13.45 -7.78
N PHE A 85 11.65 -12.48 -7.72
CA PHE A 85 11.76 -11.32 -6.83
C PHE A 85 10.84 -11.43 -5.60
N HIS A 86 10.28 -12.61 -5.35
CA HIS A 86 9.52 -12.85 -4.13
C HIS A 86 10.46 -12.91 -2.92
N LEU A 87 10.02 -12.37 -1.80
CA LEU A 87 10.72 -12.56 -0.55
C LEU A 87 10.72 -14.05 -0.19
N LYS A 88 11.90 -14.60 0.14
CA LYS A 88 12.04 -16.02 0.47
C LYS A 88 11.11 -16.41 1.62
N GLY A 89 10.29 -17.44 1.37
CA GLY A 89 9.28 -17.93 2.33
C GLY A 89 7.97 -17.12 2.36
N HIS A 90 7.88 -16.03 1.61
CA HIS A 90 6.76 -15.08 1.62
C HIS A 90 6.38 -14.66 0.18
N PRO A 91 5.78 -15.56 -0.61
CA PRO A 91 5.44 -15.29 -2.02
C PRO A 91 4.47 -14.11 -2.21
N GLU A 92 3.76 -13.69 -1.17
CA GLU A 92 2.88 -12.52 -1.18
C GLU A 92 3.64 -11.19 -1.21
N ILE A 93 4.94 -11.19 -0.93
CA ILE A 93 5.78 -9.98 -0.89
C ILE A 93 6.71 -9.98 -2.09
N LEU A 94 6.56 -8.96 -2.94
CA LEU A 94 7.49 -8.62 -4.00
C LEU A 94 8.58 -7.68 -3.45
N ILE A 95 9.84 -7.99 -3.69
CA ILE A 95 10.96 -7.11 -3.38
C ILE A 95 11.11 -6.09 -4.51
N VAL A 96 10.95 -4.80 -4.18
CA VAL A 96 11.31 -3.67 -5.04
C VAL A 96 12.66 -3.15 -4.54
N SER A 97 13.70 -3.29 -5.35
CA SER A 97 15.06 -2.96 -4.96
C SER A 97 15.95 -2.71 -6.17
N ASN A 98 16.79 -1.69 -6.08
CA ASN A 98 17.85 -1.40 -7.05
C ASN A 98 19.21 -2.02 -6.65
N ILE A 99 19.26 -2.81 -5.57
CA ILE A 99 20.47 -3.48 -5.09
C ILE A 99 20.81 -4.66 -5.99
N VAL A 100 22.10 -4.77 -6.34
CA VAL A 100 22.67 -5.88 -7.10
C VAL A 100 23.73 -6.56 -6.24
N GLU A 101 23.60 -7.86 -6.04
CA GLU A 101 24.55 -8.70 -5.31
C GLU A 101 25.08 -9.80 -6.23
N ASN A 102 26.41 -9.94 -6.34
CA ASN A 102 27.04 -10.94 -7.21
C ASN A 102 26.50 -10.90 -8.65
N ASP A 103 26.37 -9.70 -9.21
CA ASP A 103 25.80 -9.44 -10.54
C ASP A 103 24.34 -9.90 -10.72
N GLN A 104 23.60 -10.14 -9.63
CA GLN A 104 22.18 -10.50 -9.65
C GLN A 104 21.33 -9.45 -8.93
N PRO A 105 20.23 -8.99 -9.53
CA PRO A 105 19.31 -8.05 -8.86
C PRO A 105 18.60 -8.74 -7.71
N VAL A 106 18.57 -8.09 -6.55
CA VAL A 106 17.88 -8.59 -5.35
C VAL A 106 16.36 -8.41 -5.47
N GLY A 107 15.91 -7.42 -6.23
CA GLY A 107 14.50 -7.13 -6.45
C GLY A 107 14.22 -6.53 -7.83
N LEU A 108 12.96 -6.15 -8.04
CA LEU A 108 12.51 -5.45 -9.23
C LEU A 108 13.01 -3.99 -9.16
N GLY A 109 14.04 -3.67 -9.94
CA GLY A 109 14.73 -2.38 -9.89
C GLY A 109 14.08 -1.25 -10.68
N ASP A 110 13.17 -1.56 -11.60
CA ASP A 110 12.48 -0.62 -12.48
C ASP A 110 10.98 -0.46 -12.19
N ALA A 111 10.55 -0.91 -11.00
CA ALA A 111 9.16 -0.82 -10.58
C ALA A 111 8.70 0.65 -10.53
N GLY A 112 7.68 0.99 -11.32
CA GLY A 112 6.97 2.25 -11.21
C GLY A 112 7.69 3.50 -11.73
N HIS A 113 8.59 3.37 -12.70
CA HIS A 113 9.28 4.51 -13.33
C HIS A 113 8.37 5.50 -14.08
N PHE A 114 7.12 5.14 -14.35
CA PHE A 114 6.14 5.97 -15.06
C PHE A 114 4.85 6.11 -14.25
N TRP A 115 4.03 7.11 -14.57
CA TRP A 115 2.68 7.22 -14.00
C TRP A 115 1.83 6.01 -14.39
N HIS A 116 1.32 5.28 -13.40
CA HIS A 116 0.53 4.07 -13.61
C HIS A 116 -0.41 3.82 -12.41
N SER A 117 -1.30 2.84 -12.57
CA SER A 117 -2.04 2.21 -11.47
C SER A 117 -1.80 0.70 -11.54
N ASP A 118 -1.45 0.09 -10.42
CA ASP A 118 -1.06 -1.32 -10.38
C ASP A 118 -2.16 -2.24 -10.91
N LEU A 119 -1.75 -3.11 -11.84
CA LEU A 119 -2.62 -4.11 -12.48
C LEU A 119 -3.84 -3.52 -13.20
N SER A 120 -3.77 -2.27 -13.68
CA SER A 120 -4.90 -1.63 -14.40
C SER A 120 -5.34 -2.36 -15.67
N TYR A 121 -4.50 -3.26 -16.20
CA TYR A 121 -4.78 -4.10 -17.36
C TYR A 121 -5.61 -5.37 -17.02
N LYS A 122 -5.79 -5.71 -15.74
CA LYS A 122 -6.61 -6.85 -15.32
C LYS A 122 -8.10 -6.46 -15.31
N GLU A 123 -8.97 -7.44 -15.58
CA GLU A 123 -10.43 -7.26 -15.50
C GLU A 123 -10.89 -6.77 -14.11
N THR A 124 -10.25 -7.28 -13.05
CA THR A 124 -10.40 -6.78 -11.68
C THR A 124 -9.03 -6.28 -11.20
N PRO A 125 -8.77 -4.96 -11.31
CA PRO A 125 -7.53 -4.37 -10.81
C PRO A 125 -7.37 -4.50 -9.30
N SER A 126 -6.15 -4.23 -8.82
CA SER A 126 -5.88 -4.19 -7.39
C SER A 126 -6.63 -3.04 -6.71
N LEU A 127 -7.07 -3.24 -5.46
CA LEU A 127 -7.65 -2.16 -4.64
C LEU A 127 -6.58 -1.14 -4.22
N GLY A 128 -5.34 -1.59 -4.06
CA GLY A 128 -4.19 -0.76 -3.70
C GLY A 128 -2.97 -1.63 -3.41
N SER A 129 -1.87 -0.94 -3.13
CA SER A 129 -0.56 -1.53 -2.85
C SER A 129 -0.08 -1.12 -1.46
N MET A 130 0.64 -2.02 -0.77
CA MET A 130 1.24 -1.76 0.53
C MET A 130 2.75 -1.86 0.44
N LEU A 131 3.43 -0.74 0.68
CA LEU A 131 4.88 -0.65 0.66
C LEU A 131 5.41 -0.51 2.10
N LEU A 132 6.44 -1.29 2.42
CA LEU A 132 7.20 -1.18 3.65
C LEU A 132 8.65 -0.86 3.30
N ALA A 133 9.11 0.34 3.67
CA ALA A 133 10.48 0.75 3.44
C ALA A 133 11.46 -0.11 4.25
N GLN A 134 12.43 -0.73 3.57
CA GLN A 134 13.52 -1.51 4.21
C GLN A 134 14.81 -0.69 4.24
N GLU A 135 15.21 -0.20 3.08
CA GLU A 135 16.39 0.64 2.90
C GLU A 135 15.99 1.81 2.00
N LEU A 136 16.35 3.03 2.41
CA LEU A 136 16.05 4.25 1.68
C LEU A 136 17.36 4.99 1.36
N PRO A 137 17.47 5.64 0.19
CA PRO A 137 18.60 6.50 -0.09
C PRO A 137 18.58 7.71 0.85
N GLN A 138 19.75 8.33 1.06
CA GLN A 138 19.84 9.56 1.86
C GLN A 138 19.06 10.72 1.23
N GLU A 139 19.01 10.76 -0.10
CA GLU A 139 18.31 11.77 -0.89
C GLU A 139 17.63 11.11 -2.10
N GLY A 140 16.47 11.64 -2.50
CA GLY A 140 15.64 11.08 -3.58
C GLY A 140 14.85 9.84 -3.12
N GLY A 141 14.32 9.09 -4.10
CA GLY A 141 13.49 7.91 -3.83
C GLY A 141 12.03 8.22 -3.46
N ASP A 142 11.60 9.47 -3.63
CA ASP A 142 10.21 9.87 -3.41
C ASP A 142 9.27 9.14 -4.36
N THR A 143 8.11 8.72 -3.85
CA THR A 143 7.00 8.22 -4.66
C THR A 143 6.01 9.34 -4.90
N LEU A 144 5.75 9.65 -6.16
CA LEU A 144 4.75 10.65 -6.54
C LEU A 144 3.38 9.97 -6.70
N PHE A 145 2.34 10.65 -6.21
CA PHE A 145 0.95 10.20 -6.31
C PHE A 145 0.09 11.26 -6.99
N ALA A 146 -0.96 10.83 -7.70
CA ALA A 146 -1.90 11.70 -8.39
C ALA A 146 -3.34 11.27 -8.11
N ASP A 147 -4.14 12.19 -7.58
CA ASP A 147 -5.56 11.97 -7.28
C ASP A 147 -6.42 12.05 -8.56
N GLN A 148 -6.90 10.90 -9.02
CA GLN A 148 -7.73 10.81 -10.21
C GLN A 148 -9.16 11.32 -10.01
N HIS A 149 -9.67 11.35 -8.77
CA HIS A 149 -10.98 11.94 -8.48
C HIS A 149 -10.91 13.45 -8.63
N ARG A 150 -9.90 14.09 -8.04
CA ARG A 150 -9.67 15.53 -8.21
C ARG A 150 -9.31 15.90 -9.63
N ALA A 151 -8.54 15.06 -10.33
CA ALA A 151 -8.26 15.27 -11.75
C ALA A 151 -9.54 15.28 -12.58
N TRP A 152 -10.47 14.36 -12.31
CA TRP A 152 -11.79 14.31 -12.94
C TRP A 152 -12.64 15.54 -12.63
N ASP A 153 -12.70 15.96 -11.37
CA ASP A 153 -13.48 17.12 -10.93
C ASP A 153 -12.94 18.44 -11.49
N ALA A 154 -11.63 18.51 -11.76
CA ALA A 154 -10.98 19.67 -12.35
C ALA A 154 -11.15 19.77 -13.88
N LEU A 155 -11.71 18.75 -14.55
CA LEU A 155 -11.91 18.80 -16.00
C LEU A 155 -12.94 19.88 -16.37
N PRO A 156 -12.75 20.60 -17.49
CA PRO A 156 -13.80 21.44 -18.05
C PRO A 156 -15.08 20.62 -18.29
N PRO A 157 -16.28 21.14 -17.97
CA PRO A 157 -17.53 20.37 -18.09
C PRO A 157 -17.76 19.76 -19.48
N ALA A 158 -17.39 20.49 -20.54
CA ALA A 158 -17.48 20.00 -21.92
C ALA A 158 -16.58 18.78 -22.17
N LEU A 159 -15.37 18.76 -21.60
CA LEU A 159 -14.47 17.62 -21.70
C LEU A 159 -15.01 16.44 -20.90
N GLN A 160 -15.44 16.68 -19.66
CA GLN A 160 -16.04 15.68 -18.78
C GLN A 160 -17.23 14.98 -19.47
N GLN A 161 -18.14 15.75 -20.08
CA GLN A 161 -19.28 15.21 -20.84
C GLN A 161 -18.83 14.38 -22.05
N ARG A 162 -17.78 14.83 -22.76
CA ARG A 162 -17.25 14.13 -23.94
C ARG A 162 -16.65 12.77 -23.58
N VAL A 163 -15.94 12.66 -22.44
CA VAL A 163 -15.18 11.44 -22.11
C VAL A 163 -15.90 10.45 -21.20
N ARG A 164 -16.96 10.86 -20.48
CA ARG A 164 -17.64 10.04 -19.46
C ARG A 164 -18.12 8.67 -19.92
N HIS A 165 -18.42 8.53 -21.21
CA HIS A 165 -18.97 7.29 -21.79
C HIS A 165 -17.92 6.48 -22.56
N LEU A 166 -16.68 7.01 -22.67
CA LEU A 166 -15.60 6.33 -23.36
C LEU A 166 -15.01 5.23 -22.47
N LYS A 167 -14.38 4.27 -23.12
CA LYS A 167 -13.60 3.22 -22.48
C LYS A 167 -12.13 3.40 -22.86
N ALA A 168 -11.25 3.17 -21.91
CA ALA A 168 -9.81 3.12 -22.14
C ALA A 168 -9.35 1.65 -22.16
N GLU A 169 -8.42 1.33 -23.06
CA GLU A 169 -7.72 0.05 -23.07
C GLU A 169 -6.41 0.20 -22.29
N HIS A 170 -6.15 -0.75 -21.38
CA HIS A 170 -4.93 -0.80 -20.59
C HIS A 170 -4.20 -2.10 -20.93
N SER A 171 -2.94 -2.01 -21.37
CA SER A 171 -2.11 -3.14 -21.74
C SER A 171 -0.72 -3.06 -21.09
N TYR A 172 -0.10 -4.21 -20.89
CA TYR A 172 1.25 -4.39 -20.34
C TYR A 172 2.07 -5.28 -21.26
#